data_AF-A0A2X3CQ56-F1
#
_entry.id   AF-A0A2X3CQ56-F1
#
_cell.length_a   1.000
_cell.length_b   1.000
_cell.length_c   1.000
_cell.angle_alpha   90.00
_cell.angle_beta   90.00
_cell.angle_gamma   90.00
#
_symmetry.space_group_name_H-M   'P 1'
#
loop_
_entity.id
_entity.type
_entity.pdbx_description
1 polymer ?
#
loop_
_entity_poly.entity_id
_entity_poly.type
_entity_poly.pdbx_seq_one_letter_code
_entity_poly.pdbx_strand_id
1 'polypeptide(L)'
;MIKKIGVLTSGGDAPGMNAAIRGVVRAALTEGLEVFGIYDGYLGLYEDRMVQLDRYSVSDMINRGGTFLGSARFPEFREEHIRAGGYRKHEEARPGRAGGYRR
;
A
#
# COMPACT_ATOMS: atom_id res chain seq x y z
N MET A 1 14.76 -5.43 -13.64
CA MET A 1 14.38 -6.35 -12.55
C MET A 1 13.54 -5.58 -11.54
N ILE A 2 12.44 -6.16 -11.05
CA ILE A 2 11.57 -5.54 -10.04
C ILE A 2 12.35 -5.46 -8.71
N LYS A 3 12.31 -4.31 -8.03
CA LYS A 3 12.97 -4.09 -6.73
C LYS A 3 11.99 -3.77 -5.60
N LYS A 4 10.81 -3.25 -5.95
CA LYS A 4 9.79 -2.78 -5.00
C LYS A 4 8.40 -3.15 -5.51
N ILE A 5 7.49 -3.41 -4.58
CA ILE A 5 6.08 -3.63 -4.87
C ILE A 5 5.19 -2.80 -3.93
N GLY A 6 4.00 -2.45 -4.40
CA GLY A 6 2.94 -1.85 -3.60
C GLY A 6 1.80 -2.84 -3.36
N VAL A 7 1.18 -2.80 -2.18
CA VAL A 7 -0.02 -3.59 -1.84
C VAL A 7 -1.10 -2.67 -1.30
N LEU A 8 -2.34 -2.87 -1.75
CA LEU A 8 -3.52 -2.11 -1.34
C LEU A 8 -4.74 -3.02 -1.25
N THR A 9 -5.74 -2.60 -0.48
CA THR A 9 -7.07 -3.21 -0.44
C THR A 9 -8.11 -2.18 -0.82
N SER A 10 -9.02 -2.53 -1.72
CA SER A 10 -10.08 -1.63 -2.22
C SER A 10 -11.41 -2.39 -2.30
N GLY A 11 -12.50 -1.72 -1.93
CA GLY A 11 -13.84 -2.31 -1.88
C GLY A 11 -14.36 -2.52 -0.46
N GLY A 12 -15.38 -3.37 -0.31
CA GLY A 12 -15.93 -3.72 1.00
C GLY A 12 -14.94 -4.55 1.81
N ASP A 13 -14.84 -4.28 3.11
CA ASP A 13 -13.93 -5.01 3.98
C ASP A 13 -14.40 -6.45 4.22
N ALA A 14 -13.47 -7.39 4.30
CA ALA A 14 -13.75 -8.82 4.44
C ALA A 14 -12.75 -9.53 5.36
N PRO A 15 -13.19 -10.58 6.09
CA PRO A 15 -12.28 -11.44 6.84
C PRO A 15 -11.18 -12.01 5.93
N GLY A 16 -9.93 -11.94 6.39
CA GLY A 16 -8.78 -12.51 5.69
C GLY A 16 -7.97 -11.53 4.83
N MET A 17 -8.41 -10.29 4.63
CA MET A 17 -7.62 -9.29 3.90
C MET A 17 -6.26 -9.03 4.56
N ASN A 18 -6.23 -8.86 5.89
CA ASN A 18 -5.00 -8.79 6.67
C ASN A 18 -4.06 -10.00 6.49
N ALA A 19 -4.63 -11.22 6.41
CA ALA A 19 -3.86 -12.43 6.17
C ALA A 19 -3.25 -12.45 4.75
N ALA A 20 -4.00 -11.97 3.75
CA ALA A 20 -3.51 -11.84 2.37
C ALA A 20 -2.36 -10.82 2.27
N ILE A 21 -2.53 -9.62 2.85
CA ILE A 21 -1.47 -8.59 2.89
C ILE A 21 -0.21 -9.16 3.56
N ARG A 22 -0.37 -9.84 4.70
CA ARG A 22 0.74 -10.51 5.39
C ARG A 22 1.45 -11.54 4.49
N GLY A 23 0.70 -12.34 3.74
CA GLY A 23 1.25 -13.32 2.79
C GLY A 23 2.13 -12.65 1.73
N VAL A 24 1.60 -11.60 1.09
CA VAL A 24 2.32 -10.81 0.08
C VAL A 24 3.60 -10.22 0.66
N VAL A 25 3.51 -9.53 1.81
CA VAL A 25 4.66 -8.88 2.44
C VAL A 25 5.75 -9.90 2.77
N ARG A 26 5.40 -11.03 3.40
CA ARG A 26 6.41 -12.03 3.78
C ARG A 26 7.05 -12.72 2.58
N ALA A 27 6.29 -13.00 1.52
CA ALA A 27 6.83 -13.58 0.30
C ALA A 27 7.80 -12.60 -0.38
N ALA A 28 7.39 -11.35 -0.58
CA ALA A 28 8.20 -10.33 -1.23
C ALA A 28 9.51 -10.02 -0.48
N LEU A 29 9.46 -9.92 0.85
CA LEU A 29 10.67 -9.74 1.67
C LEU A 29 11.62 -10.94 1.58
N THR A 30 11.12 -12.15 1.37
CA THR A 30 11.95 -13.36 1.19
C THR A 30 12.70 -13.31 -0.15
N GLU A 31 12.07 -12.73 -1.17
CA GLU A 31 12.68 -12.47 -2.48
C GLU A 31 13.55 -11.20 -2.51
N GLY A 32 13.77 -10.53 -1.37
CA GLY A 32 14.59 -9.33 -1.28
C GLY A 32 13.95 -8.06 -1.86
N LEU A 33 12.63 -8.04 -2.02
CA LEU A 33 11.88 -6.86 -2.48
C LEU A 33 11.52 -5.91 -1.33
N GLU A 34 11.53 -4.61 -1.60
CA GLU A 34 10.90 -3.63 -0.70
C GLU A 34 9.38 -3.62 -0.91
N VAL A 35 8.61 -3.50 0.18
CA VAL A 35 7.15 -3.52 0.12
C VAL A 35 6.58 -2.24 0.70
N PHE A 36 5.63 -1.63 -0.02
CA PHE A 36 4.88 -0.46 0.43
C PHE A 36 3.39 -0.82 0.55
N GLY A 37 2.81 -0.56 1.72
CA GLY A 37 1.36 -0.59 1.92
C GLY A 37 0.77 0.76 1.54
N ILE A 38 -0.31 0.74 0.77
CA ILE A 38 -1.02 1.95 0.34
C ILE A 38 -2.33 2.02 1.11
N TYR A 39 -2.56 3.13 1.81
CA TYR A 39 -3.77 3.31 2.61
C TYR A 39 -5.01 3.52 1.74
N ASP A 40 -6.17 3.11 2.23
CA ASP A 40 -7.50 3.39 1.66
C ASP A 40 -7.65 3.08 0.16
N GLY A 41 -6.93 2.06 -0.31
CA GLY A 41 -7.03 1.57 -1.67
C GLY A 41 -6.57 2.58 -2.72
N TYR A 42 -7.38 2.78 -3.75
CA TYR A 42 -7.03 3.68 -4.86
C TYR A 42 -7.00 5.16 -4.46
N LEU A 43 -7.73 5.54 -3.40
CA LEU A 43 -7.69 6.91 -2.90
C LEU A 43 -6.31 7.25 -2.35
N GLY A 44 -5.77 6.43 -1.44
CA GLY A 44 -4.44 6.70 -0.91
C GLY A 44 -3.33 6.52 -1.96
N LEU A 45 -3.55 5.71 -3.01
CA LEU A 45 -2.64 5.70 -4.16
C LEU A 45 -2.61 7.06 -4.86
N TYR A 46 -3.78 7.66 -5.09
CA TYR A 46 -3.88 8.98 -5.73
C TYR A 46 -3.33 10.11 -4.85
N GLU A 47 -3.42 9.96 -3.53
CA GLU A 47 -2.95 10.94 -2.53
C GLU A 47 -1.51 10.69 -2.05
N ASP A 48 -0.82 9.70 -2.60
CA ASP A 48 0.55 9.29 -2.20
C ASP A 48 0.67 8.91 -0.70
N ARG A 49 -0.38 8.29 -0.14
CA ARG A 49 -0.42 7.83 1.25
C ARG A 49 0.07 6.39 1.36
N MET A 50 1.39 6.24 1.46
CA MET A 50 2.06 4.94 1.54
C MET A 50 2.92 4.81 2.80
N VAL A 51 3.10 3.57 3.25
CA VAL A 51 3.98 3.22 4.36
C VAL A 51 4.85 2.03 3.98
N GLN A 52 6.12 2.05 4.35
CA GLN A 52 6.99 0.90 4.17
C GLN A 52 6.55 -0.22 5.12
N LEU A 53 6.37 -1.42 4.57
CA LEU A 53 6.01 -2.61 5.34
C LEU A 53 7.22 -3.52 5.52
N ASP A 54 7.34 -4.07 6.72
CA ASP A 54 8.39 -5.01 7.08
C ASP A 54 7.78 -6.27 7.72
N ARG A 55 8.63 -7.14 8.25
CA ARG A 55 8.17 -8.38 8.90
C ARG A 55 7.35 -8.10 10.17
N TYR A 56 7.66 -7.02 10.89
CA TYR A 56 7.03 -6.67 12.15
C TYR A 56 5.68 -5.99 11.91
N SER A 57 5.56 -5.15 10.88
CA SER A 57 4.32 -4.44 10.54
C SER A 57 3.14 -5.38 10.23
N VAL A 58 3.40 -6.65 9.91
CA VAL A 58 2.38 -7.67 9.62
C VAL A 58 2.35 -8.85 10.59
N SER A 59 3.06 -8.77 11.72
CA SER A 59 3.23 -9.89 12.67
C SER A 59 1.89 -10.41 13.25
N ASP A 60 1.04 -9.51 13.74
CA ASP A 60 -0.23 -9.85 14.42
C ASP A 60 -1.46 -9.81 13.49
N MET A 61 -1.26 -9.78 12.17
CA MET A 61 -2.34 -9.55 11.21
C MET A 61 -3.15 -10.80 10.86
N ILE A 62 -2.63 -12.01 11.11
CA ILE A 62 -3.26 -13.24 10.63
C ILE A 62 -4.65 -13.51 11.23
N ASN A 63 -4.88 -13.08 12.48
CA ASN A 63 -6.13 -13.31 13.21
C ASN A 63 -6.99 -12.04 13.32
N ARG A 64 -6.59 -10.93 12.67
CA ARG A 64 -7.33 -9.67 12.71
C ARG A 64 -8.30 -9.61 11.55
N GLY A 65 -9.57 -9.39 11.88
CA GLY A 65 -10.60 -9.08 10.88
C GLY A 65 -10.28 -7.80 10.13
N GLY A 66 -10.82 -7.72 8.93
CA GLY A 66 -10.76 -6.53 8.09
C GLY A 66 -9.40 -6.28 7.40
N THR A 67 -9.11 -5.02 7.12
CA THR A 67 -7.83 -4.53 6.56
C THR A 67 -7.21 -3.40 7.37
N PHE A 68 -5.95 -3.55 7.80
CA PHE A 68 -5.21 -2.52 8.53
C PHE A 68 -4.74 -1.35 7.63
N LEU A 69 -4.72 -1.54 6.31
CA LEU A 69 -4.47 -0.48 5.35
C LEU A 69 -5.72 0.36 5.07
N GLY A 70 -6.87 -0.03 5.60
CA GLY A 70 -8.14 0.62 5.26
C GLY A 70 -8.57 0.33 3.82
N SER A 71 -9.73 0.86 3.48
CA SER A 71 -10.31 0.76 2.14
C SER A 71 -11.28 1.92 1.93
N ALA A 72 -11.20 2.56 0.77
CA ALA A 72 -12.16 3.58 0.36
C ALA A 72 -12.68 3.28 -1.05
N ARG A 73 -13.92 3.70 -1.32
CA ARG A 73 -14.44 3.77 -2.68
C ARG A 73 -13.91 5.03 -3.33
N PHE A 74 -13.32 4.89 -4.51
CA PHE A 74 -12.85 6.03 -5.31
C PHE A 74 -13.22 5.82 -6.80
N PRO A 75 -14.50 6.00 -7.18
CA PRO A 75 -14.99 5.79 -8.54
C PRO A 75 -14.28 6.63 -9.61
N GLU A 76 -13.83 7.83 -9.25
CA GLU A 76 -13.09 8.78 -10.07
C GLU A 76 -11.80 8.18 -10.60
N PHE A 77 -11.26 7.15 -9.94
CA PHE A 77 -10.08 6.41 -10.42
C PHE A 77 -10.29 5.73 -11.80
N ARG A 78 -11.54 5.64 -12.30
CA ARG A 78 -11.81 5.19 -13.69
C ARG A 78 -11.37 6.21 -14.73
N GLU A 79 -11.34 7.49 -14.36
CA GLU A 79 -10.98 8.58 -15.26
C GLU A 79 -9.47 8.56 -15.52
N GLU A 80 -9.08 8.71 -16.79
CA GLU A 80 -7.67 8.61 -17.19
C GLU A 80 -6.80 9.70 -16.55
N HIS A 81 -7.31 10.94 -16.50
CA HIS A 81 -6.56 12.06 -15.93
C HIS A 81 -6.34 11.90 -14.42
N ILE A 82 -7.25 11.25 -13.69
CA ILE A 82 -7.08 10.92 -12.27
C ILE A 82 -5.98 9.88 -12.09
N ARG A 83 -6.00 8.81 -12.90
CA ARG A 83 -4.93 7.78 -12.88
C ARG A 83 -3.57 8.40 -13.20
N ALA A 84 -3.50 9.23 -14.24
CA ALA A 84 -2.27 9.94 -14.61
C ALA A 84 -1.81 10.92 -13.51
N GLY A 85 -2.74 11.60 -12.84
CA GLY A 85 -2.45 12.53 -11.74
C GLY A 85 -1.83 11.86 -10.52
N GLY A 86 -2.30 10.66 -10.15
CA GLY A 86 -1.69 9.87 -9.08
C GLY A 86 -0.23 9.49 -9.36
N TYR A 87 0.06 9.08 -10.61
CA TYR A 87 1.44 8.82 -11.03
C TYR A 87 2.34 10.06 -10.98
N ARG A 88 1.83 11.23 -11.42
CA ARG A 88 2.60 12.48 -11.39
C ARG A 88 2.94 12.93 -9.97
N LYS A 89 1.97 12.89 -9.04
CA LYS A 89 2.23 13.26 -7.64
C LYS A 89 3.35 12.42 -7.02
N HIS A 90 3.35 11.11 -7.27
CA HIS A 90 4.41 10.23 -6.77
C HIS A 90 5.77 10.49 -7.44
N GLU A 91 5.84 10.88 -8.71
CA GLU A 91 7.11 11.29 -9.34
C GLU A 91 7.63 12.63 -8.79
N GLU A 92 6.74 13.60 -8.57
CA GLU A 92 7.08 14.92 -8.00
C GLU A 92 7.48 14.81 -6.52
N ALA A 93 6.86 13.89 -5.77
CA ALA A 93 7.16 13.61 -4.36
C ALA A 93 8.41 12.75 -4.14
N ARG A 94 9.26 12.55 -5.16
CA ARG A 94 10.61 11.97 -4.99
C ARG A 94 11.71 13.04 -4.86
N PRO A 95 11.87 13.74 -3.72
CA PRO A 95 13.16 14.29 -3.36
C PRO A 95 14.03 13.17 -2.77
N GLY A 96 15.31 13.13 -3.17
CA GLY A 96 16.26 12.12 -2.70
C GLY A 96 16.29 11.96 -1.17
N ARG A 97 16.42 10.71 -0.71
CA ARG A 97 16.79 10.25 0.65
C ARG A 97 16.83 11.35 1.73
N ALA A 98 15.79 11.44 2.57
CA ALA A 98 15.94 11.83 3.97
C ALA A 98 14.64 11.60 4.75
N GLY A 99 14.76 10.98 5.93
CA GLY A 99 13.78 11.15 7.01
C GLY A 99 12.70 10.10 7.09
N GLY A 100 12.88 9.16 8.03
CA GLY A 100 11.81 8.28 8.48
C GLY A 100 10.59 9.06 8.96
N TYR A 101 9.42 8.52 8.69
CA TYR A 101 8.19 9.04 9.25
C TYR A 101 8.15 8.68 10.74
N ARG A 102 8.31 9.69 11.60
CA ARG A 102 7.99 9.63 13.02
C ARG A 102 6.48 9.48 13.18
N ARG A 103 6.12 8.85 14.31
CA ARG A 103 4.78 8.68 14.86
C ARG A 103 3.92 9.93 14.77
#